data_AF-A0A1M5C595-F1
#
_entry.id   AF-A0A1M5C595-F1
#
_cell.length_a   1.000
_cell.length_b   1.000
_cell.length_c   1.000
_cell.angle_alpha   90.00
_cell.angle_beta   90.00
_cell.angle_gamma   90.00
#
_symmetry.space_group_name_H-M   'P 1'
#
loop_
_entity.id
_entity.type
_entity.pdbx_description
1 polymer ?
#
loop_
_entity_poly.entity_id
_entity_poly.type
_entity_poly.pdbx_seq_one_letter_code
_entity_poly.pdbx_strand_id
1 'polypeptide(L)'
;MKDFFNTYILPSGVLLTFVATCINIYYTRQNSRKAKYIDTITSERIKWLSVIRTEISELISVISETLIFYKNEIDQIESQNPDENYIADASYKYQLHYFDSMTKNSLKFKEQVDYETIAKKLYILQLRFNPTEDSGTLNLIRFFINFYKSEYKSKSDIEDAEKVIDELVINIQSMLKNEWEKVKRESKGE
;
A
#
# COMPACT_ATOMS: atom_id res chain seq x y z
N MET A 1 -33.44 67.62 -17.27
CA MET A 1 -32.58 66.84 -16.35
C MET A 1 -33.05 65.38 -16.21
N LYS A 2 -34.34 65.10 -15.98
CA LYS A 2 -34.88 63.72 -15.94
C LYS A 2 -34.63 62.90 -17.21
N ASP A 3 -34.76 63.51 -18.39
CA ASP A 3 -34.61 62.78 -19.66
C ASP A 3 -33.16 62.37 -19.96
N PHE A 4 -32.19 63.17 -19.53
CA PHE A 4 -30.77 62.85 -19.65
C PHE A 4 -30.39 61.64 -18.77
N PHE A 5 -30.92 61.60 -17.55
CA PHE A 5 -30.74 60.48 -16.63
C PHE A 5 -31.33 59.18 -17.18
N ASN A 6 -32.57 59.22 -17.68
CA ASN A 6 -33.23 58.02 -18.21
C ASN A 6 -32.62 57.53 -19.53
N THR A 7 -32.12 58.43 -20.38
CA THR A 7 -31.62 58.06 -21.72
C THR A 7 -30.18 57.54 -21.70
N TYR A 8 -29.33 58.04 -20.79
CA TYR A 8 -27.90 57.72 -20.81
C TYR A 8 -27.43 56.96 -19.56
N ILE A 9 -27.92 57.32 -18.38
CA ILE A 9 -27.40 56.77 -17.11
C ILE A 9 -28.02 55.40 -16.81
N LEU A 10 -29.33 55.23 -17.02
CA LEU A 10 -29.96 53.92 -16.82
C LEU A 10 -29.42 52.84 -17.76
N PRO A 11 -29.31 53.04 -19.09
CA PRO A 11 -28.82 52.00 -19.98
C PRO A 11 -27.34 51.67 -19.77
N SER A 12 -26.51 52.66 -19.43
CA SER A 12 -25.10 52.43 -19.10
C SER A 12 -24.93 51.64 -17.81
N GLY A 13 -25.76 51.88 -16.78
CA GLY A 13 -25.78 51.05 -15.57
C GLY A 13 -26.22 49.60 -15.85
N VAL A 14 -27.25 49.41 -16.68
CA VAL A 14 -27.69 48.07 -17.11
C VAL A 14 -26.60 47.36 -17.91
N LEU A 15 -25.92 48.06 -18.82
CA LEU A 15 -24.81 47.50 -19.59
C LEU A 15 -23.64 47.08 -18.68
N LEU A 16 -23.29 47.93 -17.70
CA LEU A 16 -22.17 47.67 -16.79
C LEU A 16 -22.46 46.47 -15.87
N THR A 17 -23.66 46.38 -15.33
CA THR A 17 -24.10 45.22 -14.54
C THR A 17 -24.18 43.94 -15.37
N PHE A 18 -24.60 44.02 -16.63
CA PHE A 18 -24.57 42.89 -17.55
C PHE A 18 -23.15 42.38 -17.80
N VAL A 19 -22.21 43.28 -18.11
CA VAL A 19 -20.79 42.93 -18.32
C VAL A 19 -20.17 42.34 -17.05
N ALA A 20 -20.40 42.94 -15.89
CA ALA A 20 -19.93 42.42 -14.60
C ALA A 20 -20.48 41.00 -14.33
N THR A 21 -21.75 40.77 -14.67
CA THR A 21 -22.38 39.45 -14.54
C THR A 21 -21.75 38.43 -15.48
N CYS A 22 -21.51 38.78 -16.75
CA CYS A 22 -20.84 37.91 -17.71
C CYS A 22 -19.43 37.51 -17.25
N ILE A 23 -18.65 38.49 -16.75
CA ILE A 23 -17.31 38.26 -16.19
C ILE A 23 -17.38 37.31 -14.99
N ASN A 24 -18.31 37.55 -14.06
CA ASN A 24 -18.47 36.71 -12.87
C ASN A 24 -18.87 35.27 -13.22
N ILE A 25 -19.80 35.08 -14.18
CA ILE A 25 -20.19 33.77 -14.67
C ILE A 25 -19.00 33.04 -15.31
N TYR A 26 -18.17 33.75 -16.07
CA TYR A 26 -16.98 33.18 -16.71
C TYR A 26 -15.98 32.68 -15.67
N TYR A 27 -15.60 33.54 -14.70
CA TYR A 27 -14.68 33.14 -13.62
C TYR A 27 -15.25 32.01 -12.77
N THR A 28 -16.52 32.09 -12.38
CA THR A 28 -17.20 31.06 -11.59
C THR A 28 -17.16 29.71 -12.30
N ARG A 29 -17.50 29.68 -13.60
CA ARG A 29 -17.45 28.43 -14.39
C ARG A 29 -16.06 27.82 -14.45
N GLN A 30 -15.04 28.65 -14.65
CA GLN A 30 -13.67 28.15 -14.70
C GLN A 30 -13.23 27.59 -13.35
N ASN A 31 -13.57 28.27 -12.26
CA ASN A 31 -13.27 27.80 -10.90
C ASN A 31 -14.00 26.49 -10.58
N SER A 32 -15.30 26.37 -10.93
CA SER A 32 -16.07 25.15 -10.71
C SER A 32 -15.52 23.95 -11.47
N ARG A 33 -14.98 24.13 -12.67
CA ARG A 33 -14.34 23.03 -13.44
C ARG A 33 -13.07 22.54 -12.74
N LYS A 34 -12.23 23.45 -12.26
CA LYS A 34 -11.01 23.10 -11.52
C LYS A 34 -11.34 22.39 -10.21
N ALA A 35 -12.31 22.90 -9.45
CA ALA A 35 -12.77 22.28 -8.20
C ALA A 35 -13.27 20.84 -8.46
N LYS A 36 -14.15 20.64 -9.44
CA LYS A 36 -14.63 19.29 -9.80
C LYS A 36 -13.50 18.34 -10.20
N TYR A 37 -12.50 18.83 -10.93
CA TYR A 37 -11.35 18.02 -11.31
C TYR A 37 -10.56 17.58 -10.07
N ILE A 38 -10.25 18.52 -9.15
CA ILE A 38 -9.55 18.22 -7.91
C ILE A 38 -10.36 17.23 -7.08
N ASP A 39 -11.65 17.48 -6.84
CA ASP A 39 -12.53 16.58 -6.07
C ASP A 39 -12.54 15.17 -6.66
N THR A 40 -12.58 15.04 -7.98
CA THR A 40 -12.56 13.75 -8.67
C THR A 40 -11.23 13.03 -8.42
N ILE A 41 -10.10 13.67 -8.66
CA ILE A 41 -8.77 13.08 -8.45
C ILE A 41 -8.57 12.70 -6.98
N THR A 42 -8.93 13.57 -6.04
CA THR A 42 -8.86 13.31 -4.61
C THR A 42 -9.69 12.09 -4.22
N SER A 43 -10.91 11.96 -4.78
CA SER A 43 -11.77 10.80 -4.52
C SER A 43 -11.16 9.49 -5.05
N GLU A 44 -10.58 9.50 -6.26
CA GLU A 44 -9.93 8.32 -6.83
C GLU A 44 -8.66 7.95 -6.06
N ARG A 45 -7.91 8.94 -5.57
CA ARG A 45 -6.72 8.72 -4.74
C ARG A 45 -7.07 8.10 -3.38
N ILE A 46 -8.16 8.53 -2.74
CA ILE A 46 -8.65 7.92 -1.50
C ILE A 46 -9.04 6.45 -1.73
N LYS A 47 -9.71 6.15 -2.85
CA LYS A 47 -10.02 4.76 -3.24
C LYS A 47 -8.74 3.95 -3.44
N TRP A 48 -7.77 4.49 -4.18
CA TRP A 48 -6.47 3.85 -4.39
C TRP A 48 -5.76 3.56 -3.06
N LEU A 49 -5.73 4.50 -2.11
CA LEU A 49 -5.15 4.29 -0.78
C LEU A 49 -5.80 3.11 -0.04
N SER A 50 -7.13 3.00 -0.13
CA SER A 50 -7.85 1.88 0.48
C SER A 50 -7.49 0.54 -0.18
N VAL A 51 -7.45 0.51 -1.52
CA VAL A 51 -7.08 -0.69 -2.28
C VAL A 51 -5.67 -1.15 -1.92
N ILE A 52 -4.70 -0.23 -1.90
CA ILE A 52 -3.31 -0.54 -1.55
C ILE A 52 -3.21 -1.09 -0.13
N ARG A 53 -3.91 -0.48 0.84
CA ARG A 53 -3.90 -0.96 2.22
C ARG A 53 -4.39 -2.41 2.32
N THR A 54 -5.52 -2.72 1.68
CA THR A 54 -6.08 -4.08 1.69
C THR A 54 -5.17 -5.08 0.98
N GLU A 55 -4.74 -4.78 -0.25
CA GLU A 55 -3.88 -5.69 -1.03
C GLU A 55 -2.56 -5.99 -0.32
N ILE A 56 -1.96 -4.99 0.34
CA ILE A 56 -0.72 -5.20 1.07
C ILE A 56 -0.94 -6.01 2.34
N SER A 57 -2.01 -5.75 3.09
CA SER A 57 -2.32 -6.56 4.27
C SER A 57 -2.52 -8.03 3.89
N GLU A 58 -3.23 -8.30 2.80
CA GLU A 58 -3.40 -9.67 2.29
C GLU A 58 -2.06 -10.28 1.85
N LEU A 59 -1.26 -9.54 1.08
CA LEU A 59 0.05 -10.00 0.62
C LEU A 59 0.99 -10.30 1.78
N ILE A 60 1.10 -9.40 2.76
CA ILE A 60 1.97 -9.60 3.92
C ILE A 60 1.50 -10.81 4.73
N SER A 61 0.20 -10.99 4.91
CA SER A 61 -0.34 -12.19 5.58
C SER A 61 0.11 -13.47 4.90
N VAL A 62 -0.06 -13.54 3.56
CA VAL A 62 0.34 -14.72 2.77
C VAL A 62 1.85 -14.91 2.82
N ILE A 63 2.64 -13.84 2.72
CA ILE A 63 4.09 -13.93 2.78
C ILE A 63 4.53 -14.46 4.14
N SER A 64 4.07 -13.86 5.24
CA SER A 64 4.39 -14.31 6.59
C SER A 64 4.00 -15.78 6.83
N GLU A 65 2.83 -16.20 6.34
CA GLU A 65 2.41 -17.60 6.42
C GLU A 65 3.36 -18.52 5.64
N THR A 66 3.75 -18.14 4.43
CA THR A 66 4.70 -18.93 3.63
C THR A 66 6.09 -19.02 4.27
N LEU A 67 6.55 -17.96 4.94
CA LEU A 67 7.83 -18.00 5.66
C LEU A 67 7.77 -18.97 6.84
N ILE A 68 6.65 -19.00 7.57
CA ILE A 68 6.41 -20.00 8.64
C ILE A 68 6.44 -21.41 8.06
N PHE A 69 5.83 -21.64 6.89
CA PHE A 69 5.88 -22.94 6.22
C PHE A 69 7.31 -23.35 5.85
N TYR A 70 8.08 -22.46 5.20
CA TYR A 70 9.48 -22.75 4.85
C TYR A 70 10.34 -23.04 6.08
N LYS A 71 10.17 -22.26 7.16
CA LYS A 71 10.88 -22.48 8.43
C LYS A 71 10.56 -23.85 9.02
N ASN A 72 9.29 -24.24 9.02
CA ASN A 72 8.86 -25.54 9.49
C ASN A 72 9.40 -26.70 8.63
N GLU A 73 9.51 -26.52 7.32
CA GLU A 73 10.08 -27.52 6.41
C GLU A 73 11.60 -27.67 6.63
N ILE A 74 12.33 -26.56 6.75
CA ILE A 74 13.77 -26.57 7.06
C ILE A 74 14.01 -27.23 8.42
N ASP A 75 13.26 -26.86 9.46
CA ASP A 75 13.37 -27.46 10.80
C ASP A 75 13.10 -28.98 10.78
N GLN A 76 12.16 -29.45 9.95
CA GLN A 76 11.87 -30.88 9.79
C GLN A 76 13.01 -31.63 9.09
N ILE A 77 13.63 -31.02 8.08
CA ILE A 77 14.79 -31.59 7.37
C ILE A 77 16.00 -31.66 8.32
N GLU A 78 16.27 -30.59 9.08
CA GLU A 78 17.33 -30.54 10.10
C GLU A 78 17.10 -31.60 11.20
N SER A 79 15.86 -31.82 11.64
CA SER A 79 15.52 -32.87 12.61
C SER A 79 15.83 -34.30 12.10
N GLN A 80 15.77 -34.53 10.79
CA GLN A 80 16.02 -35.85 10.18
C GLN A 80 17.52 -36.13 9.95
N ASN A 81 18.34 -35.09 9.83
CA ASN A 81 19.81 -35.17 9.74
C ASN A 81 20.45 -34.11 10.65
N PRO A 82 20.40 -34.31 11.98
CA PRO A 82 20.82 -33.28 12.93
C PRO A 82 22.34 -33.12 12.92
N ASP A 83 22.81 -31.87 12.82
CA ASP A 83 24.19 -31.53 13.14
C ASP A 83 24.40 -31.49 14.68
N GLU A 84 25.66 -31.51 15.14
CA GLU A 84 25.99 -31.57 16.57
C GLU A 84 25.50 -30.32 17.35
N ASN A 85 25.44 -29.14 16.71
CA ASN A 85 24.93 -27.91 17.30
C ASN A 85 23.39 -27.92 17.43
N TYR A 86 22.69 -28.51 16.45
CA TYR A 86 21.25 -28.66 16.42
C TYR A 86 20.76 -29.53 17.57
N ILE A 87 21.50 -30.60 17.92
CA ILE A 87 21.17 -31.48 19.05
C ILE A 87 21.21 -30.69 20.37
N ALA A 88 22.21 -29.81 20.55
CA ALA A 88 22.33 -28.97 21.74
C ALA A 88 21.19 -27.93 21.84
N ASP A 89 20.86 -27.25 20.73
CA ASP A 89 19.78 -26.27 20.68
C ASP A 89 18.40 -26.92 20.86
N ALA A 90 18.15 -28.06 20.20
CA ALA A 90 16.91 -28.81 20.33
C ALA A 90 16.69 -29.32 21.77
N SER A 91 17.74 -29.80 22.44
CA SER A 91 17.69 -30.21 23.85
C SER A 91 17.34 -29.04 24.77
N TYR A 92 17.94 -27.86 24.52
CA TYR A 92 17.64 -26.64 25.28
C TYR A 92 16.19 -26.18 25.07
N LYS A 93 15.75 -26.12 23.81
CA LYS A 93 14.40 -25.68 23.43
C LYS A 93 13.31 -26.64 23.93
N TYR A 94 13.55 -27.94 23.92
CA TYR A 94 12.62 -28.93 24.48
C TYR A 94 12.40 -28.74 25.99
N GLN A 95 13.46 -28.42 26.74
CA GLN A 95 13.35 -28.12 28.17
C GLN A 95 12.53 -26.85 28.43
N LEU A 96 12.65 -25.85 27.57
CA LEU A 96 11.89 -24.60 27.68
C LEU A 96 10.38 -24.80 27.45
N HIS A 97 10.00 -25.66 26.50
CA HIS A 97 8.62 -25.87 26.07
C HIS A 97 7.97 -27.15 26.66
N TYR A 98 8.58 -27.79 27.66
CA TYR A 98 8.10 -29.04 28.25
C TYR A 98 6.65 -28.96 28.78
N PHE A 99 6.18 -27.76 29.16
CA PHE A 99 4.82 -27.53 29.64
C PHE A 99 3.87 -26.92 28.59
N ASP A 100 4.34 -26.68 27.37
CA ASP A 100 3.49 -26.14 26.30
C ASP A 100 2.63 -27.26 25.69
N SER A 101 1.33 -27.01 25.55
CA SER A 101 0.39 -27.96 24.93
C SER A 101 0.76 -28.22 23.46
N MET A 102 0.74 -29.49 23.00
CA MET A 102 0.96 -29.85 21.58
C MET A 102 -0.18 -29.36 20.67
N THR A 103 -0.17 -28.08 20.30
CA THR A 103 -1.08 -27.49 19.30
C THR A 103 -0.49 -27.52 17.89
N LYS A 104 0.80 -27.85 17.75
CA LYS A 104 1.56 -27.79 16.48
C LYS A 104 0.98 -28.64 15.34
N ASN A 105 0.23 -29.70 15.65
CA ASN A 105 -0.32 -30.64 14.66
C ASN A 105 -1.82 -30.46 14.38
N SER A 106 -2.56 -29.65 15.14
CA SER A 106 -4.02 -29.54 15.00
C SER A 106 -4.48 -28.62 13.85
N LEU A 107 -3.55 -27.89 13.20
CA LEU A 107 -3.83 -26.92 12.15
C LEU A 107 -3.32 -27.33 10.76
N LYS A 108 -3.08 -28.62 10.50
CA LYS A 108 -2.75 -29.11 9.14
C LYS A 108 -3.96 -29.10 8.21
N PHE A 109 -4.59 -27.94 8.00
CA PHE A 109 -5.43 -27.70 6.83
C PHE A 109 -4.52 -27.15 5.72
N LYS A 110 -4.21 -28.01 4.75
CA LYS A 110 -3.23 -27.76 3.71
C LYS A 110 -3.95 -27.32 2.44
N GLU A 111 -4.02 -26.01 2.21
CA GLU A 111 -4.17 -25.50 0.85
C GLU A 111 -2.75 -25.24 0.33
N GLN A 112 -2.40 -25.86 -0.79
CA GLN A 112 -1.09 -25.70 -1.41
C GLN A 112 -1.01 -24.26 -1.92
N VAL A 113 -0.26 -23.40 -1.23
CA VAL A 113 -0.11 -22.01 -1.63
C VAL A 113 0.55 -21.96 -3.01
N ASP A 114 -0.18 -21.47 -4.01
CA ASP A 114 0.34 -21.29 -5.36
C ASP A 114 1.33 -20.11 -5.39
N TYR A 115 2.63 -20.42 -5.32
CA TYR A 115 3.71 -19.44 -5.34
C TYR A 115 3.70 -18.59 -6.62
N GLU A 116 3.21 -19.13 -7.74
CA GLU A 116 3.05 -18.36 -8.98
C GLU A 116 2.02 -17.26 -8.80
N THR A 117 0.93 -17.54 -8.07
CA THR A 117 -0.08 -16.55 -7.72
C THR A 117 0.47 -15.46 -6.80
N ILE A 118 1.35 -15.77 -5.84
CA ILE A 118 2.01 -14.75 -4.99
C ILE A 118 2.87 -13.82 -5.86
N ALA A 119 3.73 -14.39 -6.72
CA ALA A 119 4.59 -13.61 -7.59
C ALA A 119 3.78 -12.71 -8.53
N LYS A 120 2.67 -13.20 -9.11
CA LYS A 120 1.74 -12.40 -9.91
C LYS A 120 1.14 -11.24 -9.11
N LYS A 121 0.68 -11.47 -7.89
CA LYS A 121 0.14 -10.41 -7.03
C LYS A 121 1.20 -9.37 -6.67
N LEU A 122 2.44 -9.78 -6.42
CA LEU A 122 3.56 -8.87 -6.19
C LEU A 122 3.88 -8.01 -7.42
N TYR A 123 3.82 -8.57 -8.63
CA TYR A 123 3.96 -7.79 -9.86
C TYR A 123 2.84 -6.77 -10.04
N ILE A 124 1.59 -7.16 -9.78
CA ILE A 124 0.45 -6.23 -9.83
C ILE A 124 0.66 -5.10 -8.84
N LEU A 125 1.05 -5.42 -7.60
CA LEU A 125 1.34 -4.44 -6.58
C LEU A 125 2.46 -3.48 -7.03
N GLN A 126 3.53 -4.02 -7.63
CA GLN A 126 4.64 -3.23 -8.17
C GLN A 126 4.18 -2.17 -9.18
N LEU A 127 3.21 -2.50 -10.03
CA LEU A 127 2.68 -1.59 -11.06
C LEU A 127 1.83 -0.44 -10.51
N ARG A 128 1.36 -0.56 -9.25
CA ARG A 128 0.53 0.48 -8.63
C ARG A 128 1.35 1.61 -8.01
N PHE A 129 2.66 1.42 -7.86
CA PHE A 129 3.56 2.39 -7.24
C PHE A 129 4.25 3.28 -8.26
N ASN A 130 4.60 4.48 -7.81
CA ASN A 130 5.32 5.43 -8.64
C ASN A 130 6.83 5.08 -8.62
N PRO A 131 7.45 4.82 -9.79
CA PRO A 131 8.86 4.44 -9.86
C PRO A 131 9.84 5.47 -9.30
N THR A 132 9.49 6.76 -9.30
CA THR A 132 10.37 7.83 -8.82
C THR A 132 10.19 8.12 -7.33
N GLU A 133 8.95 8.11 -6.84
CA GLU A 133 8.65 8.43 -5.43
C GLU A 133 8.84 7.20 -4.51
N ASP A 134 8.53 6.00 -4.99
CA ASP A 134 8.40 4.80 -4.15
C ASP A 134 9.53 3.78 -4.38
N SER A 135 10.71 4.25 -4.80
CA SER A 135 11.84 3.38 -5.17
C SER A 135 12.27 2.41 -4.06
N GLY A 136 12.22 2.84 -2.79
CA GLY A 136 12.50 1.98 -1.63
C GLY A 136 11.52 0.81 -1.52
N THR A 137 10.22 1.11 -1.52
CA THR A 137 9.14 0.11 -1.53
C THR A 137 9.27 -0.85 -2.71
N LEU A 138 9.57 -0.33 -3.90
CA LEU A 138 9.74 -1.13 -5.12
C LEU A 138 10.91 -2.12 -5.02
N ASN A 139 12.00 -1.74 -4.36
CA ASN A 139 13.12 -2.63 -4.14
C ASN A 139 12.76 -3.78 -3.19
N LEU A 140 11.98 -3.51 -2.13
CA LEU A 140 11.50 -4.54 -1.21
C LEU A 140 10.50 -5.50 -1.88
N ILE A 141 9.62 -4.98 -2.74
CA ILE A 141 8.72 -5.83 -3.53
C ILE A 141 9.52 -6.72 -4.49
N ARG A 142 10.56 -6.17 -5.15
CA ARG A 142 11.45 -6.95 -6.02
C ARG A 142 12.21 -8.02 -5.27
N PHE A 143 12.62 -7.76 -4.01
CA PHE A 143 13.19 -8.79 -3.15
C PHE A 143 12.23 -9.98 -3.02
N PHE A 144 10.95 -9.75 -2.69
CA PHE A 144 9.98 -10.85 -2.58
C PHE A 144 9.69 -11.55 -3.91
N ILE A 145 9.64 -10.81 -5.02
CA ILE A 145 9.50 -11.43 -6.36
C ILE A 145 10.66 -12.39 -6.62
N ASN A 146 11.90 -11.97 -6.35
CA ASN A 146 13.07 -12.83 -6.53
C ASN A 146 13.10 -13.96 -5.50
N PHE A 147 12.63 -13.69 -4.29
CA PHE A 147 12.48 -14.69 -3.24
C PHE A 147 11.56 -15.82 -3.74
N TYR A 148 10.32 -15.55 -4.14
CA TYR A 148 9.41 -16.62 -4.60
C TYR A 148 9.82 -17.29 -5.92
N LYS A 149 10.72 -16.68 -6.70
CA LYS A 149 11.28 -17.30 -7.90
C LYS A 149 12.42 -18.29 -7.64
N SER A 150 13.09 -18.17 -6.51
CA SER A 150 14.21 -19.06 -6.17
C SER A 150 13.67 -20.43 -5.77
N GLU A 151 14.20 -21.48 -6.39
CA GLU A 151 13.83 -22.88 -6.11
C GLU A 151 14.28 -23.34 -4.72
N TYR A 152 15.36 -22.75 -4.20
CA TYR A 152 15.94 -23.12 -2.91
C TYR A 152 15.93 -21.95 -1.93
N LYS A 153 15.73 -22.29 -0.66
CA LYS A 153 15.63 -21.37 0.48
C LYS A 153 16.47 -21.87 1.63
N SER A 154 17.46 -21.08 2.01
CA SER A 154 18.23 -21.32 3.23
C SER A 154 17.54 -20.67 4.42
N LYS A 155 17.93 -21.09 5.64
CA LYS A 155 17.45 -20.50 6.90
C LYS A 155 17.74 -19.00 6.98
N SER A 156 18.93 -18.58 6.52
CA SER A 156 19.29 -17.16 6.43
C SER A 156 18.40 -16.38 5.46
N ASP A 157 18.00 -16.98 4.33
CA ASP A 157 17.09 -16.31 3.39
C ASP A 157 15.71 -16.06 4.03
N ILE A 158 15.25 -16.96 4.91
CA ILE A 158 13.99 -16.80 5.64
C ILE A 158 14.12 -15.69 6.68
N GLU A 159 15.20 -15.65 7.45
CA GLU A 159 15.46 -14.60 8.44
C GLU A 159 15.60 -13.22 7.80
N ASP A 160 16.25 -13.14 6.64
CA ASP A 160 16.34 -11.90 5.87
C ASP A 160 14.97 -11.50 5.31
N ALA A 161 14.17 -12.46 4.82
CA ALA A 161 12.81 -12.19 4.37
C ALA A 161 11.91 -11.66 5.50
N GLU A 162 12.01 -12.20 6.72
CA GLU A 162 11.26 -11.70 7.88
C GLU A 162 11.59 -10.22 8.15
N LYS A 163 12.88 -9.83 8.12
CA LYS A 163 13.29 -8.42 8.29
C LYS A 163 12.78 -7.53 7.16
N VAL A 164 12.83 -8.02 5.92
CA VAL A 164 12.36 -7.27 4.74
C VAL A 164 10.84 -7.08 4.76
N ILE A 165 10.06 -8.01 5.36
CA ILE A 165 8.61 -7.80 5.59
C ILE A 165 8.42 -6.58 6.49
N ASP A 166 9.13 -6.51 7.61
CA ASP A 166 8.98 -5.40 8.56
C ASP A 166 9.35 -4.05 7.92
N GLU A 167 10.44 -4.03 7.15
CA GLU A 167 10.82 -2.84 6.38
C GLU A 167 9.76 -2.45 5.35
N LEU A 168 9.16 -3.44 4.67
CA LEU A 168 8.08 -3.21 3.71
C LEU A 168 6.85 -2.62 4.39
N VAL A 169 6.46 -3.14 5.55
CA VAL A 169 5.35 -2.59 6.37
C VAL A 169 5.61 -1.12 6.67
N ILE A 170 6.80 -0.79 7.18
CA ILE A 170 7.16 0.57 7.58
C ILE A 170 7.14 1.52 6.38
N ASN A 171 7.75 1.12 5.26
CA ASN A 171 7.79 1.95 4.05
C ASN A 171 6.40 2.21 3.49
N ILE A 172 5.54 1.19 3.45
CA ILE A 172 4.16 1.34 3.03
C ILE A 172 3.37 2.25 3.96
N GLN A 173 3.47 2.06 5.27
CA GLN A 173 2.77 2.91 6.24
C GLN A 173 3.19 4.38 6.11
N SER A 174 4.49 4.63 5.93
CA SER A 174 5.04 5.96 5.69
C SER A 174 4.49 6.57 4.40
N MET A 175 4.53 5.83 3.30
CA MET A 175 4.02 6.26 1.99
C MET A 175 2.51 6.58 2.05
N LEU A 176 1.70 5.68 2.62
CA LEU A 176 0.26 5.89 2.77
C LEU A 176 -0.06 7.12 3.63
N LYS A 177 0.74 7.37 4.68
CA LYS A 177 0.60 8.56 5.53
C LYS A 177 0.92 9.83 4.76
N ASN A 178 2.03 9.84 4.02
CA ASN A 178 2.44 11.01 3.22
C ASN A 178 1.38 11.37 2.19
N GLU A 179 0.82 10.37 1.50
CA GLU A 179 -0.23 10.58 0.51
C GLU A 179 -1.55 11.04 1.16
N TRP A 180 -1.87 10.54 2.35
CA TRP A 180 -3.01 11.03 3.14
C TRP A 180 -2.86 12.50 3.54
N GLU A 181 -1.66 12.95 3.90
CA GLU A 181 -1.40 14.38 4.16
C GLU A 181 -1.52 15.23 2.88
N LYS A 182 -1.10 14.72 1.70
CA LYS A 182 -1.32 15.41 0.41
C LYS A 182 -2.83 15.59 0.14
N VAL A 183 -3.62 14.53 0.29
CA VAL A 183 -5.09 14.57 0.14
C VAL A 183 -5.73 15.60 1.07
N LYS A 184 -5.28 15.67 2.33
CA LYS A 184 -5.81 16.64 3.30
C LYS A 184 -5.50 18.09 2.93
N ARG A 185 -4.31 18.37 2.39
CA ARG A 185 -3.94 19.71 1.91
C ARG A 185 -4.80 20.12 0.71
N GLU A 186 -4.90 19.25 -0.29
CA GLU A 186 -5.71 19.50 -1.49
C GLU A 186 -7.19 19.74 -1.15
N SER A 187 -7.74 19.00 -0.18
CA SER A 187 -9.13 19.17 0.29
C SER A 187 -9.36 20.50 1.01
N LYS A 188 -8.31 21.09 1.59
CA LYS A 188 -8.35 22.42 2.21
C LYS A 188 -8.09 23.55 1.20
N GLY A 189 -7.69 23.21 -0.03
CA GLY A 189 -7.22 24.18 -1.03
C GLY A 189 -5.79 24.67 -0.80
N GLU A 190 -4.98 23.91 -0.05
CA GLU A 190 -3.55 24.15 0.24
C GLU A 190 -2.62 23.29 -0.62
#